data_AF-J3KWL4-F1
#
_entry.id   AF-J3KWL4-F1
#
_cell.length_a   1.000
_cell.length_b   1.000
_cell.length_c   1.000
_cell.angle_alpha   90.00
_cell.angle_beta   90.00
_cell.angle_gamma   90.00
#
_symmetry.space_group_name_H-M   'P 1'
#
loop_
_entity.id
_entity.type
_entity.pdbx_description
1 polymer ?
#
loop_
_entity_poly.entity_id
_entity_poly.type
_entity_poly.pdbx_seq_one_letter_code
_entity_poly.pdbx_strand_id
1 'polypeptide(L)'
;MAELQRQGHWSLALAALHVARDEPWYRPDPALYATFVSSSPASEDGAAAVDALVEAFLEEKERGGGFVEGEEDVYKLTRLVRALVAKGRARAAWRVYEAAGGMGGCEVDEYMYRVMARGMKRLGLGGGEEAAEVKADFREWEARTSSPAGDLLDEMRAREEQHKCRLTVN
;
A
#
# COMPACT_ATOMS: atom_id res chain seq x y z
N MET A 1 -3.86 0.32 -24.38
CA MET A 1 -4.29 -0.44 -23.19
C MET A 1 -5.51 0.19 -22.50
N ALA A 2 -5.47 1.46 -22.11
CA ALA A 2 -6.55 2.11 -21.36
C ALA A 2 -7.94 2.02 -22.04
N GLU A 3 -8.01 2.22 -23.35
CA GLU A 3 -9.30 2.14 -24.08
C GLU A 3 -9.88 0.71 -24.09
N LEU A 4 -9.03 -0.33 -24.15
CA LEU A 4 -9.48 -1.73 -24.05
C LEU A 4 -10.07 -2.00 -22.66
N GLN A 5 -9.45 -1.49 -21.59
CA GLN A 5 -9.98 -1.61 -20.23
C GLN A 5 -11.32 -0.88 -20.08
N ARG A 6 -11.44 0.33 -20.64
CA ARG A 6 -12.67 1.13 -20.61
C ARG A 6 -13.83 0.42 -21.30
N GLN A 7 -13.56 -0.32 -22.38
CA GLN A 7 -14.53 -1.13 -23.10
C GLN A 7 -14.81 -2.50 -22.46
N GLY A 8 -14.14 -2.84 -21.35
CA GLY A 8 -14.31 -4.13 -20.67
C GLY A 8 -13.53 -5.29 -21.30
N HIS A 9 -12.68 -5.02 -22.29
CA HIS A 9 -11.83 -6.01 -22.93
C HIS A 9 -10.55 -6.27 -22.11
N TRP A 10 -10.72 -6.72 -20.87
CA TRP A 10 -9.63 -6.82 -19.89
C TRP A 10 -8.52 -7.81 -20.30
N SER A 11 -8.89 -8.98 -20.85
CA SER A 11 -7.92 -9.96 -21.35
C SER A 11 -7.08 -9.43 -22.52
N LEU A 12 -7.70 -8.69 -23.45
CA LEU A 12 -6.97 -8.02 -24.54
C LEU A 12 -6.07 -6.91 -24.01
N ALA A 13 -6.50 -6.18 -22.98
CA ALA A 13 -5.66 -5.19 -22.34
C ALA A 13 -4.42 -5.84 -21.70
N LEU A 14 -4.57 -7.02 -21.06
CA LEU A 14 -3.44 -7.77 -20.49
C LEU A 14 -2.47 -8.28 -21.57
N ALA A 15 -2.99 -8.74 -22.71
CA ALA A 15 -2.15 -9.12 -23.84
C ALA A 15 -1.34 -7.93 -24.36
N ALA A 16 -1.96 -6.75 -24.45
CA ALA A 16 -1.28 -5.52 -24.82
C ALA A 16 -0.23 -5.09 -23.78
N LEU A 17 -0.45 -5.37 -22.49
CA LEU A 17 0.57 -5.16 -21.46
C LEU A 17 1.76 -6.09 -21.63
N HIS A 18 1.54 -7.37 -21.97
CA HIS A 18 2.63 -8.30 -22.27
C HIS A 18 3.51 -7.79 -23.42
N VAL A 19 2.90 -7.33 -24.51
CA VAL A 19 3.67 -6.71 -25.61
C VAL A 19 4.43 -5.48 -25.14
N ALA A 20 3.78 -4.60 -24.35
CA ALA A 20 4.42 -3.41 -23.85
C ALA A 20 5.62 -3.71 -22.94
N ARG A 21 5.61 -4.81 -22.17
CA ARG A 21 6.71 -5.21 -21.26
C ARG A 21 8.02 -5.52 -21.99
N ASP A 22 7.93 -5.95 -23.25
CA ASP A 22 9.10 -6.24 -24.09
C ASP A 22 9.69 -4.99 -24.75
N GLU A 23 9.00 -3.85 -24.66
CA GLU A 23 9.44 -2.61 -25.29
C GLU A 23 10.59 -1.93 -24.53
N PRO A 24 11.59 -1.35 -25.22
CA PRO A 24 12.75 -0.73 -24.57
C PRO A 24 12.43 0.44 -23.64
N TRP A 25 11.30 1.12 -23.87
CA TRP A 25 10.84 2.26 -23.09
C TRP A 25 10.02 1.84 -21.86
N TYR A 26 9.69 0.55 -21.71
CA TYR A 26 8.85 0.09 -20.62
C TYR A 26 9.59 0.13 -19.28
N ARG A 27 8.86 0.60 -18.27
CA ARG A 27 9.25 0.62 -16.87
C ARG A 27 8.06 0.19 -16.01
N PRO A 28 8.27 -0.66 -14.98
CA PRO A 28 7.17 -1.09 -14.11
C PRO A 28 6.58 0.09 -13.34
N ASP A 29 5.32 0.44 -13.63
CA ASP A 29 4.62 1.58 -13.03
C ASP A 29 3.44 1.12 -12.15
N PRO A 30 3.50 1.29 -10.82
CA PRO A 30 2.42 0.89 -9.92
C PRO A 30 1.05 1.45 -10.31
N ALA A 31 0.97 2.65 -10.90
CA ALA A 31 -0.30 3.24 -11.31
C ALA A 31 -0.94 2.51 -12.50
N LEU A 32 -0.12 2.01 -13.43
CA LEU A 32 -0.57 1.18 -14.54
C LEU A 32 -1.16 -0.14 -14.01
N TYR A 33 -0.43 -0.80 -13.12
CA TYR A 33 -0.88 -2.04 -12.47
C TYR A 33 -2.16 -1.84 -11.65
N ALA A 34 -2.27 -0.74 -10.91
CA ALA A 34 -3.48 -0.39 -10.17
C ALA A 34 -4.72 -0.28 -11.08
N THR A 35 -4.53 0.21 -12.31
CA THR A 35 -5.60 0.30 -13.31
C THR A 35 -6.06 -1.07 -13.78
N PHE A 36 -5.12 -2.01 -14.00
CA PHE A 36 -5.44 -3.41 -14.31
C PHE A 36 -6.17 -4.11 -13.17
N VAL A 37 -5.69 -3.94 -11.94
CA VAL A 37 -6.35 -4.49 -10.75
C VAL A 37 -7.76 -3.93 -10.62
N SER A 38 -7.95 -2.61 -10.77
CA SER A 38 -9.26 -1.98 -10.60
C SER A 38 -10.29 -2.46 -11.64
N SER A 39 -9.86 -2.61 -12.89
CA SER A 39 -10.71 -3.04 -14.01
C SER A 39 -10.88 -4.56 -14.13
N SER A 40 -10.24 -5.36 -13.26
CA SER A 40 -10.30 -6.82 -13.35
C SER A 40 -11.71 -7.36 -13.15
N PRO A 41 -12.11 -8.43 -13.87
CA PRO A 41 -13.40 -9.07 -13.68
C PRO A 41 -13.46 -9.75 -12.30
N ALA A 42 -14.64 -9.71 -11.66
CA ALA A 42 -14.89 -10.34 -10.35
C ALA A 42 -15.08 -11.86 -10.44
N SER A 43 -14.25 -12.52 -11.24
CA SER A 43 -14.22 -13.97 -11.45
C SER A 43 -12.98 -14.58 -10.81
N GLU A 44 -12.99 -15.88 -10.56
CA GLU A 44 -11.80 -16.58 -10.03
C GLU A 44 -10.60 -16.47 -10.97
N ASP A 45 -10.81 -16.60 -12.28
CA ASP A 45 -9.76 -16.40 -13.28
C ASP A 45 -9.19 -14.98 -13.25
N GLY A 46 -10.08 -13.98 -13.11
CA GLY A 46 -9.67 -12.58 -12.95
C GLY A 46 -8.85 -12.33 -11.67
N ALA A 47 -9.22 -13.01 -10.59
CA ALA A 47 -8.48 -12.96 -9.33
C ALA A 47 -7.10 -13.61 -9.44
N ALA A 48 -7.01 -14.81 -10.04
CA ALA A 48 -5.74 -15.50 -10.28
C ALA A 48 -4.82 -14.70 -11.21
N ALA A 49 -5.39 -14.09 -12.26
CA ALA A 49 -4.65 -13.24 -13.17
C ALA A 49 -4.13 -11.95 -12.50
N VAL A 50 -4.87 -11.38 -11.54
CA VAL A 50 -4.37 -10.25 -10.74
C VAL A 50 -3.20 -10.65 -9.85
N ASP A 51 -3.28 -11.81 -9.19
CA ASP A 51 -2.16 -12.27 -8.35
C ASP A 51 -0.90 -12.52 -9.19
N ALA A 52 -1.02 -13.21 -10.33
CA ALA A 52 0.09 -13.42 -11.26
C ALA A 52 0.64 -12.10 -11.82
N LEU A 53 -0.24 -11.12 -12.07
CA LEU A 53 0.16 -9.80 -12.51
C LEU A 53 1.02 -9.07 -11.45
N VAL A 54 0.68 -9.23 -10.16
CA VAL A 54 1.45 -8.66 -9.05
C VAL A 54 2.80 -9.35 -8.89
N GLU A 55 2.87 -10.67 -8.98
CA GLU A 55 4.17 -11.36 -8.93
C GLU A 55 5.07 -10.93 -10.09
N ALA A 56 4.54 -10.83 -11.31
CA ALA A 56 5.29 -10.32 -12.45
C ALA A 56 5.76 -8.87 -12.25
N PHE A 57 4.96 -8.01 -11.61
CA PHE A 57 5.38 -6.66 -11.25
C PHE A 57 6.57 -6.66 -10.29
N LEU A 58 6.53 -7.52 -9.27
CA LEU A 58 7.59 -7.64 -8.27
C LEU A 58 8.88 -8.19 -8.90
N GLU A 59 8.78 -9.22 -9.74
CA GLU A 59 9.93 -9.76 -10.50
C GLU A 59 10.55 -8.70 -11.43
N GLU A 60 9.72 -7.92 -12.13
CA GLU A 60 10.19 -6.83 -12.97
C GLU A 60 10.92 -5.74 -12.16
N LYS A 61 10.40 -5.41 -10.97
CA LYS A 61 11.03 -4.46 -10.06
C LYS A 61 12.35 -4.99 -9.53
N GLU A 62 12.40 -6.23 -9.06
CA GLU A 62 13.62 -6.87 -8.55
C GLU A 62 14.72 -6.92 -9.63
N ARG A 63 14.38 -7.33 -10.86
CA ARG A 63 15.32 -7.31 -12.00
C ARG A 63 15.82 -5.90 -12.35
N GLY A 64 15.03 -4.88 -12.03
CA GLY A 64 15.35 -3.47 -12.21
C GLY A 64 16.15 -2.84 -11.06
N GLY A 65 16.50 -3.59 -10.02
CA GLY A 65 17.21 -3.08 -8.82
C GLY A 65 16.33 -2.97 -7.56
N GLY A 66 15.08 -3.42 -7.62
CA GLY A 66 14.15 -3.41 -6.49
C GLY A 66 13.45 -2.06 -6.29
N PHE A 67 12.85 -1.88 -5.11
CA PHE A 67 12.31 -0.59 -4.67
C PHE A 67 13.43 0.22 -4.05
N VAL A 68 13.57 1.49 -4.44
CA VAL A 68 14.66 2.37 -3.98
C VAL A 68 14.09 3.55 -3.20
N GLU A 69 14.69 3.84 -2.04
CA GLU A 69 14.33 4.98 -1.20
C GLU A 69 14.41 6.30 -1.98
N GLY A 70 13.37 7.13 -1.90
CA GLY A 70 13.33 8.44 -2.55
C GLY A 70 13.11 8.43 -4.07
N GLU A 71 13.16 7.27 -4.74
CA GLU A 71 12.86 7.14 -6.18
C GLU A 71 11.44 6.65 -6.44
N GLU A 72 10.90 5.84 -5.53
CA GLU A 72 9.56 5.29 -5.68
C GLU A 72 8.47 6.32 -5.40
N ASP A 73 7.50 6.38 -6.30
CA ASP A 73 6.29 7.18 -6.13
C ASP A 73 5.35 6.47 -5.15
N VAL A 74 5.47 6.80 -3.86
CA VAL A 74 4.69 6.25 -2.76
C VAL A 74 3.18 6.38 -3.01
N TYR A 75 2.74 7.47 -3.65
CA TYR A 75 1.33 7.66 -3.97
C TYR A 75 0.83 6.60 -4.98
N LYS A 76 1.61 6.33 -6.03
CA LYS A 76 1.27 5.28 -7.00
C LYS A 76 1.31 3.88 -6.38
N LEU A 77 2.27 3.60 -5.51
CA LEU A 77 2.33 2.35 -4.75
C LEU A 77 1.10 2.18 -3.86
N THR A 78 0.75 3.20 -3.08
CA THR A 78 -0.44 3.18 -2.23
C THR A 78 -1.73 3.00 -3.05
N ARG A 79 -1.77 3.57 -4.26
CA ARG A 79 -2.90 3.36 -5.19
C ARG A 79 -3.02 1.89 -5.61
N LEU A 80 -1.91 1.22 -5.93
CA LEU A 80 -1.89 -0.20 -6.26
C LEU A 80 -2.37 -1.05 -5.07
N VAL A 81 -1.78 -0.84 -3.89
CA VAL A 81 -2.15 -1.54 -2.66
C VAL A 81 -3.63 -1.36 -2.34
N ARG A 82 -4.15 -0.14 -2.43
CA ARG A 82 -5.57 0.15 -2.21
C ARG A 82 -6.47 -0.59 -3.21
N ALA A 83 -6.07 -0.66 -4.48
CA ALA A 83 -6.83 -1.39 -5.50
C ALA A 83 -6.88 -2.90 -5.19
N LEU A 84 -5.76 -3.49 -4.76
CA LEU A 84 -5.68 -4.90 -4.37
C LEU A 84 -6.57 -5.20 -3.16
N VAL A 85 -6.50 -4.35 -2.13
CA VAL A 85 -7.36 -4.42 -0.94
C VAL A 85 -8.84 -4.25 -1.27
N ALA A 86 -9.18 -3.45 -2.29
CA ALA A 86 -10.57 -3.31 -2.77
C ALA A 86 -11.05 -4.55 -3.53
N LYS A 87 -10.16 -5.25 -4.24
CA LYS A 87 -10.45 -6.52 -4.93
C LYS A 87 -10.32 -7.76 -4.04
N GLY A 88 -10.14 -7.57 -2.74
CA GLY A 88 -10.00 -8.66 -1.77
C GLY A 88 -8.71 -9.46 -1.92
N ARG A 89 -7.70 -8.94 -2.62
CA ARG A 89 -6.41 -9.62 -2.84
C ARG A 89 -5.45 -9.32 -1.69
N ALA A 90 -5.80 -9.82 -0.50
CA ALA A 90 -5.05 -9.52 0.73
C ALA A 90 -3.58 -9.97 0.64
N ARG A 91 -3.35 -11.18 0.14
CA ARG A 91 -2.00 -11.74 -0.05
C ARG A 91 -1.17 -10.93 -1.04
N ALA A 92 -1.73 -10.59 -2.20
CA ALA A 92 -1.02 -9.76 -3.18
C ALA A 92 -0.73 -8.34 -2.65
N ALA A 93 -1.68 -7.74 -1.90
CA ALA A 93 -1.45 -6.44 -1.25
C ALA A 93 -0.32 -6.50 -0.22
N TRP A 94 -0.28 -7.58 0.57
CA TRP A 94 0.82 -7.86 1.50
C TRP A 94 2.15 -7.97 0.77
N ARG A 95 2.23 -8.77 -0.29
CA ARG A 95 3.48 -8.96 -1.07
C ARG A 95 4.05 -7.65 -1.61
N VAL A 96 3.20 -6.75 -2.10
CA VAL A 96 3.63 -5.41 -2.55
C VAL A 96 4.14 -4.57 -1.38
N TYR A 97 3.43 -4.59 -0.25
CA TYR A 97 3.85 -3.84 0.94
C TYR A 97 5.16 -4.37 1.53
N GLU A 98 5.30 -5.69 1.67
CA GLU A 98 6.48 -6.38 2.19
C GLU A 98 7.70 -6.06 1.33
N ALA A 99 7.56 -6.18 0.00
CA ALA A 99 8.63 -5.91 -0.94
C ALA A 99 9.03 -4.43 -0.99
N ALA A 100 8.11 -3.49 -0.74
CA ALA A 100 8.40 -2.06 -0.76
C ALA A 100 8.87 -1.52 0.61
N GLY A 101 8.11 -1.78 1.68
CA GLY A 101 8.24 -1.11 2.98
C GLY A 101 8.61 -1.99 4.17
N GLY A 102 8.38 -3.31 4.12
CA GLY A 102 8.69 -4.21 5.24
C GLY A 102 10.18 -4.55 5.39
N MET A 103 10.89 -4.63 4.26
CA MET A 103 12.35 -4.88 4.19
C MET A 103 13.02 -4.24 2.96
N GLY A 104 12.28 -3.49 2.14
CA GLY A 104 12.69 -3.05 0.80
C GLY A 104 13.19 -1.62 0.67
N GLY A 105 13.36 -0.89 1.77
CA GLY A 105 13.98 0.44 1.77
C GLY A 105 13.11 1.60 1.22
N CYS A 106 11.83 1.40 0.89
CA CYS A 106 10.95 2.52 0.54
C CYS A 106 10.26 3.08 1.79
N GLU A 107 10.56 4.33 2.16
CA GLU A 107 9.82 5.03 3.20
C GLU A 107 8.38 5.31 2.73
N VAL A 108 7.41 4.57 3.29
CA VAL A 108 5.99 4.77 3.03
C VAL A 108 5.37 5.79 3.99
N ASP A 109 4.24 6.38 3.60
CA ASP A 109 3.54 7.38 4.40
C ASP A 109 2.52 6.78 5.39
N GLU A 110 2.03 7.61 6.32
CA GLU A 110 0.96 7.26 7.27
C GLU A 110 -0.26 6.62 6.58
N TYR A 111 -0.59 7.09 5.37
CA TYR A 111 -1.77 6.66 4.65
C TYR A 111 -1.64 5.20 4.18
N MET A 112 -0.46 4.78 3.72
CA MET A 112 -0.17 3.39 3.38
C MET A 112 -0.43 2.45 4.56
N TYR A 113 0.13 2.76 5.74
CA TYR A 113 -0.06 1.95 6.95
C TYR A 113 -1.55 1.81 7.31
N ARG A 114 -2.30 2.92 7.24
CA ARG A 114 -3.75 2.92 7.51
C ARG A 114 -4.53 2.08 6.49
N VAL A 115 -4.17 2.13 5.21
CA VAL A 115 -4.79 1.31 4.15
C VAL A 115 -4.54 -0.17 4.43
N MET A 116 -3.29 -0.53 4.75
CA MET A 116 -2.90 -1.90 5.02
C MET A 116 -3.55 -2.47 6.28
N ALA A 117 -3.46 -1.76 7.41
CA ALA A 117 -4.04 -2.22 8.68
C ALA A 117 -5.57 -2.45 8.58
N ARG A 118 -6.29 -1.54 7.91
CA ARG A 118 -7.73 -1.69 7.66
C ARG A 118 -8.03 -2.80 6.67
N GLY A 119 -7.23 -2.91 5.61
CA GLY A 119 -7.34 -3.93 4.58
C GLY A 119 -7.20 -5.33 5.16
N MET A 120 -6.12 -5.59 5.88
CA MET A 120 -5.86 -6.90 6.51
C MET A 120 -6.96 -7.27 7.50
N LYS A 121 -7.40 -6.32 8.34
CA LYS A 121 -8.53 -6.54 9.24
C LYS A 121 -9.81 -6.96 8.52
N ARG A 122 -10.17 -6.25 7.44
CA ARG A 122 -11.40 -6.52 6.69
C ARG A 122 -11.36 -7.83 5.92
N LEU A 123 -10.18 -8.24 5.45
CA LEU A 123 -10.02 -9.42 4.60
C LEU A 123 -9.67 -10.69 5.38
N GLY A 124 -9.82 -10.68 6.71
CA GLY A 124 -9.62 -11.86 7.56
C GLY A 124 -8.16 -12.15 7.93
N LEU A 125 -7.21 -11.30 7.51
CA LEU A 125 -5.80 -11.37 7.93
C LEU A 125 -5.50 -10.49 9.16
N GLY A 126 -6.50 -9.86 9.78
CA GLY A 126 -6.34 -8.86 10.84
C GLY A 126 -5.74 -9.33 12.17
N GLY A 127 -5.80 -10.64 12.42
CA GLY A 127 -5.14 -11.31 13.54
C GLY A 127 -4.00 -12.22 13.10
N GLY A 128 -3.66 -12.20 11.81
CA GLY A 128 -2.49 -12.88 11.27
C GLY A 128 -1.22 -12.08 11.52
N GLU A 129 -0.09 -12.74 11.25
CA GLU A 129 1.27 -12.20 11.36
C GLU A 129 1.42 -10.92 10.54
N GLU A 130 0.88 -10.89 9.32
CA GLU A 130 0.97 -9.75 8.41
C GLU A 130 0.33 -8.48 9.00
N ALA A 131 -0.84 -8.61 9.63
CA ALA A 131 -1.49 -7.46 10.27
C ALA A 131 -0.81 -7.02 11.57
N ALA A 132 -0.05 -7.92 12.23
CA ALA A 132 0.76 -7.55 13.39
C ALA A 132 2.00 -6.78 12.95
N GLU A 133 2.65 -7.21 11.86
CA GLU A 133 3.80 -6.53 11.25
C GLU A 133 3.43 -5.11 10.80
N VAL A 134 2.36 -4.92 10.01
CA VAL A 134 1.94 -3.56 9.61
C VAL A 134 1.71 -2.64 10.82
N LYS A 135 1.18 -3.18 11.93
CA LYS A 135 0.97 -2.39 13.16
C LYS A 135 2.30 -2.07 13.87
N ALA A 136 3.26 -2.99 13.83
CA ALA A 136 4.59 -2.77 14.39
C ALA A 136 5.32 -1.69 13.59
N ASP A 137 5.37 -1.83 12.27
CA ASP A 137 6.00 -0.86 11.37
C ASP A 137 5.38 0.52 11.52
N PHE A 138 4.04 0.58 11.64
CA PHE A 138 3.35 1.85 11.82
C PHE A 138 3.72 2.54 13.14
N ARG A 139 3.86 1.78 14.23
CA ARG A 139 4.30 2.32 15.54
C ARG A 139 5.74 2.81 15.49
N GLU A 140 6.61 2.09 14.79
CA GLU A 140 8.00 2.50 14.60
C GLU A 140 8.08 3.80 13.79
N TRP A 141 7.32 3.89 12.70
CA TRP A 141 7.19 5.11 11.91
C TRP A 141 6.64 6.28 12.73
N GLU A 142 5.58 6.05 13.53
CA GLU A 142 5.02 7.07 14.43
C GLU A 142 6.07 7.53 15.45
N ALA A 143 6.84 6.62 16.05
CA ALA A 143 7.88 6.96 17.01
C ALA A 143 9.02 7.80 16.40
N ARG A 144 9.37 7.55 15.13
CA ARG A 144 10.38 8.32 14.40
C ARG A 144 9.88 9.69 13.94
N THR A 145 8.59 9.78 13.59
CA THR A 145 7.98 10.99 13.00
C THR A 145 7.36 11.92 14.05
N SER A 146 7.01 11.39 15.22
CA SER A 146 6.51 12.19 16.33
C SER A 146 7.63 13.09 16.87
N SER A 147 7.50 14.38 16.60
CA SER A 147 8.42 15.39 17.13
C SER A 147 8.18 15.58 18.64
N PRO A 148 9.23 15.81 19.46
CA PRO A 148 9.09 16.12 20.89
C PRO A 148 8.18 17.32 21.17
N ALA A 149 7.97 18.19 20.18
CA ALA A 149 7.07 19.33 20.29
C ALA A 149 5.58 18.93 20.41
N GLY A 150 5.17 17.81 19.82
CA GLY A 150 3.82 17.27 19.99
C GLY A 150 3.58 16.80 21.41
N ASP A 151 4.53 16.03 21.95
CA ASP A 151 4.50 15.54 23.33
C ASP A 151 4.50 16.69 24.35
N LEU A 152 5.28 17.74 24.10
CA LEU A 152 5.29 18.94 24.94
C LEU A 152 3.95 19.69 24.92
N LEU A 153 3.26 19.76 23.78
CA LEU A 153 1.95 20.41 23.69
C LEU A 153 0.86 19.59 24.38
N ASP A 154 0.92 18.28 24.28
CA ASP A 154 -0.01 17.39 25.00
C ASP A 154 0.27 17.39 26.51
N GLU A 155 1.55 17.44 26.94
CA GLU A 155 1.92 17.67 28.34
C GLU A 155 1.43 19.03 28.86
N MET A 156 1.59 20.10 28.07
CA MET A 156 1.11 21.45 28.44
C MET A 156 -0.41 21.45 28.58
N ARG A 157 -1.12 20.82 27.65
CA ARG A 157 -2.59 20.66 27.70
C ARG A 157 -3.03 19.85 28.92
N ALA A 158 -2.36 18.75 29.21
CA ALA A 158 -2.66 17.92 30.39
C ALA A 158 -2.42 18.69 31.71
N ARG A 159 -1.39 19.52 31.78
CA ARG A 159 -1.12 20.39 32.95
C ARG A 159 -2.18 21.49 33.10
N GLU A 160 -2.65 22.08 32.00
CA GLU A 160 -3.74 23.06 32.04
C GLU A 160 -5.07 22.44 32.50
N GLU A 161 -5.40 21.21 32.07
CA GLU A 161 -6.61 20.52 32.52
C GLU A 161 -6.53 20.14 34.00
N GLN A 162 -5.39 19.66 34.49
CA GLN A 162 -5.18 19.40 35.92
C GLN A 162 -5.30 20.67 36.76
N HIS A 163 -4.82 21.81 36.25
CA HIS A 163 -4.94 23.11 36.93
C HIS A 163 -6.40 23.58 36.97
N LYS A 164 -7.15 23.42 35.87
CA LYS A 164 -8.59 23.74 35.81
C LYS A 164 -9.41 22.85 36.75
N CYS A 165 -9.16 21.54 36.77
CA CYS A 165 -9.84 20.61 37.69
C CYS A 165 -9.55 20.90 39.16
N ARG A 166 -8.34 21.36 39.51
CA ARG A 166 -8.01 21.78 40.89
C ARG A 166 -8.71 23.06 41.33
N LEU A 167 -9.00 23.97 40.40
CA LEU A 167 -9.70 25.24 40.70
C LEU A 167 -11.22 25.07 40.87
N THR A 168 -11.81 24.00 40.35
CA THR A 168 -13.25 23.73 40.42
C THR A 168 -13.68 22.93 41.66
N VAL A 169 -12.74 22.51 42.52
CA VAL A 169 -12.99 21.65 43.70
C VAL A 169 -12.84 22.43 45.03
N ASN A 170 -12.59 23.74 44.97
CA ASN A 170 -12.58 24.64 46.14
C ASN A 170 -13.81 25.55 46.16
#